data_AF-A0A817HK07-F1
#
_entry.id   AF-A0A817HK07-F1
#
_cell.length_a   1.000
_cell.length_b   1.000
_cell.length_c   1.000
_cell.angle_alpha   90.00
_cell.angle_beta   90.00
_cell.angle_gamma   90.00
#
_symmetry.space_group_name_H-M   'P 1'
#
loop_
_entity.id
_entity.type
_entity.pdbx_description
1 polymer ?
#
loop_
_entity_poly.entity_id
_entity_poly.type
_entity_poly.pdbx_seq_one_letter_code
_entity_poly.pdbx_strand_id
1 'polypeptide(L)'
;MIIIGVGSIFVLVPYLAKTFENGQWILVTLCMTQGDTVGGAFTTMKMRLMGTLLGSIWAYVTYLAVHDNVNLTLIMLSPWIFIFGYLRRLPYWGYTATVAAFTPIIINLGRLPFGDAIPAGNYALIRIEASFLGITIAVILTLLIFPIFAIDLLKDNIQTTLIICRQSIISIHSVYDKLFHHNDSEECCINLELEEKKIELFINDERSHFHRLISLQQTLVEHASLEPTLWWINNGFSTKFYSILSQQQIDTYRMLHSIDEALLRINEFSNIIEHLQLTAAGGNFLPNFHKELSDLTKQLLHCFHIWISYFTSSQTRFYQIFRQCIFSRKKLIESDLTKHEKCLIDLQQAVHCLQNQHQEGFNRLLKYYFDRLTECESCSTFVPYANSDEADSIVIAYYAMHYSITQFTQTALTLGYTVQAIFELETTHLYRSF
;
A
#
# COMPACT_ATOMS: atom_id res chain seq x y z
N MET A 1 15.35 -17.55 -16.11
CA MET A 1 16.11 -18.47 -16.98
C MET A 1 16.35 -17.92 -18.39
N ILE A 2 15.36 -17.32 -19.07
CA ILE A 2 15.52 -16.78 -20.44
C ILE A 2 16.60 -15.69 -20.53
N ILE A 3 16.69 -14.77 -19.56
CA ILE A 3 17.72 -13.71 -19.53
C ILE A 3 19.15 -14.28 -19.50
N ILE A 4 19.37 -15.35 -18.73
CA ILE A 4 20.67 -16.05 -18.67
C ILE A 4 20.96 -16.71 -20.02
N GLY A 5 19.95 -17.32 -20.65
CA GLY A 5 20.06 -17.86 -22.00
C GLY A 5 20.50 -16.78 -23.01
N VAL A 6 19.84 -15.63 -23.02
CA VAL A 6 20.21 -14.51 -23.91
C VAL A 6 21.61 -13.99 -23.61
N GLY A 7 21.98 -13.82 -22.34
CA GLY A 7 23.31 -13.39 -21.95
C GLY A 7 24.41 -14.39 -22.37
N SER A 8 24.12 -15.69 -22.30
CA SER A 8 25.08 -16.74 -22.66
C SER A 8 25.42 -16.75 -24.15
N ILE A 9 24.52 -16.25 -25.01
CA ILE A 9 24.76 -16.11 -26.46
C ILE A 9 25.93 -15.15 -26.73
N PHE A 10 26.07 -14.07 -25.96
CA PHE A 10 27.16 -13.10 -26.11
C PHE A 10 28.54 -13.68 -25.75
N VAL A 11 28.58 -14.77 -24.99
CA VAL A 11 29.82 -15.43 -24.57
C VAL A 11 30.12 -16.67 -25.43
N LEU A 12 29.09 -17.45 -25.76
CA LEU A 12 29.24 -18.75 -26.41
C LEU A 12 29.25 -18.69 -27.93
N VAL A 13 28.64 -17.68 -28.55
CA VAL A 13 28.61 -17.58 -30.02
C VAL A 13 29.91 -16.94 -30.53
N PRO A 14 30.73 -17.64 -31.33
CA PRO A 14 32.06 -17.17 -31.71
C PRO A 14 32.08 -15.81 -32.42
N TYR A 15 31.04 -15.53 -33.22
CA TYR A 15 30.90 -14.25 -33.90
C TYR A 15 30.71 -13.08 -32.91
N LEU A 16 29.77 -13.23 -31.98
CA LEU A 16 29.48 -12.21 -30.95
C LEU A 16 30.61 -12.10 -29.94
N ALA A 17 31.23 -13.22 -29.54
CA ALA A 17 32.38 -13.22 -28.65
C ALA A 17 33.60 -12.51 -29.27
N LYS A 18 33.74 -12.57 -30.61
CA LYS A 18 34.79 -11.84 -31.33
C LYS A 18 34.49 -10.35 -31.47
N THR A 19 33.23 -9.97 -31.64
CA THR A 19 32.81 -8.56 -31.68
C THR A 19 32.84 -7.90 -30.30
N PHE A 20 32.46 -8.64 -29.27
CA PHE A 20 32.46 -8.20 -27.88
C PHE A 20 33.50 -9.00 -27.09
N GLU A 21 34.78 -8.59 -27.18
CA GLU A 21 35.91 -9.25 -26.48
C GLU A 21 35.70 -9.40 -24.96
N ASN A 22 34.73 -8.66 -24.39
CA ASN A 22 34.38 -8.68 -22.97
C ASN A 22 32.91 -9.07 -22.70
N GLY A 23 32.31 -9.90 -23.56
CA GLY A 23 30.90 -10.31 -23.47
C GLY A 23 30.46 -10.91 -22.13
N GLN A 24 31.39 -11.49 -21.37
CA GLN A 24 31.15 -11.98 -20.00
C GLN A 24 30.58 -10.90 -19.06
N TRP A 25 30.95 -9.63 -19.23
CA TRP A 25 30.46 -8.54 -18.38
C TRP A 25 29.05 -8.08 -18.73
N ILE A 26 28.65 -8.27 -19.98
CA ILE A 26 27.25 -8.12 -20.42
C ILE A 26 26.41 -9.19 -19.72
N LEU A 27 26.86 -10.44 -19.74
CA LEU A 27 26.20 -11.56 -19.04
C LEU A 27 26.11 -11.33 -17.53
N VAL A 28 27.21 -10.97 -16.86
CA VAL A 28 27.22 -10.70 -15.42
C VAL A 28 26.25 -9.56 -15.07
N THR A 29 26.18 -8.54 -15.93
CA THR A 29 25.21 -7.45 -15.79
C THR A 29 23.78 -7.94 -15.91
N LEU A 30 23.46 -8.71 -16.96
CA LEU A 30 22.13 -9.29 -17.17
C LEU A 30 21.68 -10.16 -15.98
N CYS A 31 22.56 -11.03 -15.46
CA CYS A 31 22.25 -11.91 -14.34
C CYS A 31 22.00 -11.14 -13.05
N MET A 32 22.79 -10.10 -12.78
CA MET A 32 22.70 -9.36 -11.53
C MET A 32 21.66 -8.24 -11.54
N THR A 33 21.13 -7.85 -12.71
CA THR A 33 19.98 -6.93 -12.83
C THR A 33 18.65 -7.64 -12.62
N GLN A 34 18.64 -8.96 -12.43
CA GLN A 34 17.46 -9.69 -12.03
C GLN A 34 17.18 -9.39 -10.55
N GLY A 35 16.16 -8.57 -10.29
CA GLY A 35 15.63 -8.37 -8.94
C GLY A 35 14.63 -9.47 -8.60
N ASP A 36 14.61 -9.91 -7.35
CA ASP A 36 13.60 -10.84 -6.83
C ASP A 36 12.22 -10.17 -6.68
N THR A 37 12.17 -8.83 -6.75
CA THR A 37 10.94 -8.05 -6.65
C THR A 37 10.58 -7.43 -7.99
N VAL A 38 9.29 -7.52 -8.33
CA VAL A 38 8.73 -6.91 -9.54
C VAL A 38 8.77 -5.39 -9.43
N GLY A 39 9.16 -4.70 -10.52
CA GLY A 39 9.52 -3.27 -10.51
C GLY A 39 10.88 -2.97 -9.89
N GLY A 40 11.36 -3.84 -8.98
CA GLY A 40 12.72 -3.81 -8.45
C GLY A 40 13.79 -3.96 -9.53
N ALA A 41 13.50 -4.63 -10.65
CA ALA A 41 14.44 -4.79 -11.76
C ALA A 41 14.95 -3.44 -12.30
N PHE A 42 14.08 -2.45 -12.54
CA PHE A 42 14.51 -1.12 -13.01
C PHE A 42 15.32 -0.36 -11.96
N THR A 43 14.89 -0.45 -10.69
CA THR A 43 15.62 0.12 -9.57
C THR A 43 17.02 -0.50 -9.44
N THR A 44 17.13 -1.82 -9.53
CA THR A 44 18.40 -2.57 -9.51
C THR A 44 19.27 -2.21 -10.71
N MET A 45 18.70 -2.07 -11.90
CA MET A 45 19.42 -1.60 -13.09
C MET A 45 19.99 -0.19 -12.88
N LYS A 46 19.20 0.76 -12.38
CA LYS A 46 19.63 2.13 -12.07
C LYS A 46 20.74 2.15 -11.00
N MET A 47 20.53 1.45 -9.90
CA MET A 47 21.50 1.36 -8.81
C MET A 47 22.81 0.72 -9.27
N ARG A 48 22.73 -0.30 -10.13
CA ARG A 48 23.91 -0.92 -10.75
C ARG A 48 24.67 0.08 -11.62
N LEU A 49 23.96 0.78 -12.51
CA LEU A 49 24.57 1.77 -13.41
C LEU A 49 25.33 2.83 -12.61
N MET A 50 24.70 3.38 -11.57
CA MET A 50 25.32 4.37 -10.68
C MET A 50 26.52 3.80 -9.93
N GLY A 51 26.41 2.57 -9.41
CA GLY A 51 27.51 1.91 -8.71
C GLY A 51 28.72 1.67 -9.62
N THR A 52 28.48 1.17 -10.83
CA THR A 52 29.53 0.94 -11.83
C THR A 52 30.18 2.26 -12.27
N LEU A 53 29.39 3.32 -12.48
CA LEU A 53 29.92 4.65 -12.82
C LEU A 53 30.84 5.20 -11.73
N LEU A 54 30.35 5.24 -10.48
CA LEU A 54 31.13 5.73 -9.33
C LEU A 54 32.40 4.91 -9.13
N GLY A 55 32.29 3.58 -9.18
CA GLY A 55 33.44 2.70 -9.07
C GLY A 55 34.44 2.84 -10.20
N SER A 56 33.98 3.05 -11.44
CA SER A 56 34.85 3.25 -12.60
C SER A 56 35.59 4.58 -12.55
N ILE A 57 34.93 5.66 -12.10
CA ILE A 57 35.54 6.96 -11.88
C ILE A 57 36.65 6.85 -10.83
N TRP A 58 36.37 6.21 -9.69
CA TRP A 58 37.39 6.03 -8.65
C TRP A 58 38.56 5.16 -9.10
N ALA A 59 38.27 4.11 -9.90
CA ALA A 59 39.32 3.28 -10.48
C ALA A 59 40.27 4.11 -11.35
N TYR A 60 39.70 4.96 -12.20
CA TYR A 60 40.46 5.87 -13.06
C TYR A 60 41.30 6.87 -12.27
N VAL A 61 40.74 7.48 -11.23
CA VAL A 61 41.46 8.39 -10.32
C VAL A 61 42.62 7.67 -9.61
N THR A 62 42.36 6.46 -9.12
CA THR A 62 43.39 5.63 -8.45
C THR A 62 44.54 5.33 -9.41
N TYR A 63 44.23 4.98 -10.66
CA TYR A 63 45.25 4.75 -11.68
C TYR A 63 46.07 6.00 -11.99
N LEU A 64 45.44 7.16 -12.15
CA LEU A 64 46.15 8.42 -12.42
C LEU A 64 47.11 8.80 -11.28
N ALA A 65 46.77 8.45 -10.03
CA ALA A 65 47.58 8.80 -8.86
C ALA A 65 48.74 7.83 -8.62
N VAL A 66 48.55 6.54 -8.93
CA VAL A 66 49.43 5.46 -8.46
C VAL A 66 50.06 4.62 -9.57
N HIS A 67 49.51 4.70 -10.80
CA HIS A 67 49.90 3.86 -11.93
C HIS A 67 49.83 2.36 -11.56
N ASP A 68 50.88 1.58 -11.84
CA ASP A 68 50.89 0.12 -11.76
C ASP A 68 51.40 -0.44 -10.42
N ASN A 69 51.63 0.42 -9.44
CA ASN A 69 52.06 -0.04 -8.13
C ASN A 69 50.88 -0.65 -7.36
N VAL A 70 50.87 -1.98 -7.26
CA VAL A 70 49.81 -2.76 -6.59
C VAL A 70 49.64 -2.35 -5.12
N ASN A 71 50.74 -2.15 -4.39
CA ASN A 71 50.68 -1.84 -2.95
C ASN A 71 50.04 -0.47 -2.70
N LEU A 72 50.43 0.53 -3.47
CA LEU A 72 49.85 1.87 -3.40
C LEU A 72 48.39 1.87 -3.89
N THR A 73 48.05 1.00 -4.86
CA THR A 73 46.67 0.86 -5.36
C THR A 73 45.77 0.32 -4.24
N LEU A 74 46.22 -0.68 -3.49
CA LEU A 74 45.49 -1.21 -2.34
C LEU A 74 45.30 -0.15 -1.24
N ILE A 75 46.33 0.68 -0.98
CA ILE A 75 46.23 1.78 -0.03
C ILE A 75 45.16 2.80 -0.46
N MET A 76 45.12 3.16 -1.74
CA MET A 76 44.12 4.10 -2.29
C MET A 76 42.71 3.52 -2.38
N LEU A 77 42.57 2.20 -2.54
CA LEU A 77 41.26 1.53 -2.54
C LEU A 77 40.68 1.38 -1.13
N SER A 78 41.52 1.27 -0.10
CA SER A 78 41.10 1.12 1.30
C SER A 78 40.07 2.18 1.75
N PRO A 79 40.32 3.50 1.65
CA PRO A 79 39.35 4.51 2.08
C PRO A 79 38.03 4.44 1.32
N TRP A 80 38.07 4.08 0.02
CA TRP A 80 36.85 3.91 -0.79
C TRP A 80 35.98 2.76 -0.29
N ILE A 81 36.61 1.62 0.02
CA ILE A 81 35.90 0.45 0.56
C ILE A 81 35.28 0.79 1.92
N PHE A 82 35.98 1.54 2.78
CA PHE A 82 35.43 1.97 4.07
C PHE A 82 34.22 2.89 3.90
N ILE A 83 34.31 3.90 3.03
CA ILE A 83 33.22 4.84 2.74
C ILE A 83 32.00 4.07 2.20
N PHE A 84 32.16 3.26 1.16
CA PHE A 84 31.03 2.53 0.58
C PHE A 84 30.55 1.37 1.45
N GLY A 85 31.41 0.83 2.31
CA GLY A 85 31.01 -0.10 3.37
C GLY A 85 30.07 0.56 4.39
N TYR A 86 30.30 1.83 4.72
CA TYR A 86 29.38 2.61 5.55
C TYR A 86 28.09 2.97 4.79
N LEU A 87 28.19 3.50 3.56
CA LEU A 87 27.02 3.82 2.72
C LEU A 87 26.12 2.61 2.45
N ARG A 88 26.68 1.39 2.43
CA ARG A 88 25.90 0.15 2.30
C ARG A 88 24.88 -0.04 3.43
N ARG A 89 25.11 0.54 4.61
CA ARG A 89 24.15 0.47 5.74
C ARG A 89 22.94 1.38 5.55
N LEU A 90 22.98 2.33 4.60
CA LEU A 90 21.86 3.19 4.30
C LEU A 90 20.86 2.45 3.39
N PRO A 91 19.55 2.45 3.71
CA PRO A 91 18.55 1.63 3.02
C PRO A 91 18.46 1.94 1.51
N TYR A 92 18.65 3.20 1.12
CA TYR A 92 18.58 3.62 -0.28
C TYR A 92 19.83 3.30 -1.10
N TRP A 93 21.00 3.17 -0.45
CA TRP A 93 22.29 3.03 -1.13
C TRP A 93 22.87 1.62 -1.08
N GLY A 94 22.25 0.68 -0.36
CA GLY A 94 22.79 -0.66 -0.11
C GLY A 94 23.39 -1.36 -1.33
N TYR A 95 22.60 -1.53 -2.40
CA TYR A 95 23.06 -2.21 -3.61
C TYR A 95 24.05 -1.35 -4.43
N THR A 96 23.74 -0.08 -4.67
CA THR A 96 24.63 0.88 -5.36
C THR A 96 26.01 0.91 -4.71
N ALA A 97 26.06 0.98 -3.38
CA ALA A 97 27.28 1.06 -2.61
C ALA A 97 28.08 -0.24 -2.68
N THR A 98 27.40 -1.39 -2.67
CA THR A 98 28.06 -2.69 -2.87
C THR A 98 28.74 -2.74 -4.24
N VAL A 99 28.02 -2.37 -5.30
CA VAL A 99 28.56 -2.32 -6.67
C VAL A 99 29.71 -1.32 -6.77
N ALA A 100 29.55 -0.12 -6.22
CA ALA A 100 30.61 0.90 -6.20
C ALA A 100 31.86 0.46 -5.45
N ALA A 101 31.72 -0.31 -4.37
CA ALA A 101 32.85 -0.75 -3.54
C ALA A 101 33.76 -1.76 -4.28
N PHE A 102 33.18 -2.78 -4.95
CA PHE A 102 33.98 -3.82 -5.60
C PHE A 102 34.44 -3.44 -7.01
N THR A 103 33.70 -2.58 -7.72
CA THR A 103 34.02 -2.20 -9.11
C THR A 103 35.45 -1.69 -9.32
N PRO A 104 36.00 -0.76 -8.51
CA PRO A 104 37.36 -0.28 -8.70
C PRO A 104 38.42 -1.34 -8.41
N ILE A 105 38.13 -2.29 -7.52
CA ILE A 105 38.99 -3.44 -7.25
C ILE A 105 39.08 -4.30 -8.51
N ILE A 106 37.93 -4.62 -9.11
CA ILE A 106 37.88 -5.42 -10.35
C ILE A 106 38.59 -4.70 -11.50
N ILE A 107 38.43 -3.39 -11.64
CA ILE A 107 39.07 -2.62 -12.73
C ILE A 107 40.59 -2.55 -12.53
N ASN A 108 41.06 -2.17 -11.34
CA ASN A 108 42.49 -1.98 -11.09
C ASN A 108 43.26 -3.28 -10.90
N LEU A 109 42.67 -4.33 -10.35
CA LEU A 109 43.33 -5.64 -10.22
C LEU A 109 43.12 -6.53 -11.45
N GLY A 110 41.96 -6.42 -12.11
CA GLY A 110 41.64 -7.21 -13.30
C GLY A 110 42.47 -6.82 -14.53
N ARG A 111 43.08 -5.64 -14.54
CA ARG A 111 44.02 -5.21 -15.60
C ARG A 111 45.43 -5.78 -15.44
N LEU A 112 45.85 -6.12 -14.21
CA LEU A 112 47.21 -6.59 -13.90
C LEU A 112 47.69 -7.77 -14.78
N PRO A 113 46.87 -8.81 -15.07
CA PRO A 113 47.31 -9.90 -15.94
C PRO A 113 47.53 -9.51 -17.42
N PHE A 114 47.04 -8.35 -17.85
CA PHE A 114 47.18 -7.86 -19.23
C PHE A 114 48.32 -6.82 -19.39
N GLY A 115 48.97 -6.42 -18.29
CA GLY A 115 50.06 -5.43 -18.28
C GLY A 115 49.66 -4.07 -18.88
N ASP A 116 50.63 -3.37 -19.46
CA ASP A 116 50.45 -2.04 -20.08
C ASP A 116 49.72 -2.07 -21.43
N ALA A 117 49.31 -3.26 -21.89
CA ALA A 117 48.66 -3.43 -23.19
C ALA A 117 47.34 -2.66 -23.29
N ILE A 118 46.69 -2.35 -22.16
CA ILE A 118 45.44 -1.60 -22.10
C ILE A 118 45.58 -0.47 -21.08
N PRO A 119 45.56 0.82 -21.51
CA PRO A 119 45.49 1.96 -20.59
C PRO A 119 44.29 1.80 -19.65
N ALA A 120 44.44 2.08 -18.36
CA ALA A 120 43.34 1.86 -17.40
C ALA A 120 42.07 2.67 -17.73
N GLY A 121 42.21 3.81 -18.41
CA GLY A 121 41.08 4.55 -18.98
C GLY A 121 40.26 3.72 -19.97
N ASN A 122 40.91 2.95 -20.84
CA ASN A 122 40.24 2.08 -21.80
C ASN A 122 39.52 0.92 -21.08
N TYR A 123 40.13 0.32 -20.07
CA TYR A 123 39.48 -0.76 -19.33
C TYR A 123 38.25 -0.28 -18.54
N ALA A 124 38.34 0.88 -17.89
CA ALA A 124 37.21 1.51 -17.21
C ALA A 124 36.06 1.85 -18.20
N LEU A 125 36.40 2.40 -19.37
CA LEU A 125 35.41 2.68 -20.43
C LEU A 125 34.72 1.42 -20.94
N ILE A 126 35.48 0.35 -21.20
CA ILE A 126 34.94 -0.95 -21.61
C ILE A 126 33.95 -1.49 -20.55
N ARG A 127 34.20 -1.26 -19.26
CA ARG A 127 33.26 -1.66 -18.19
C ARG A 127 31.98 -0.86 -18.18
N ILE A 128 32.06 0.45 -18.40
CA ILE A 128 30.88 1.30 -18.49
C ILE A 128 30.06 0.89 -19.71
N GLU A 129 30.70 0.68 -20.86
CA GLU A 129 30.05 0.26 -22.10
C GLU A 129 29.37 -1.11 -21.97
N ALA A 130 30.09 -2.12 -21.47
CA ALA A 130 29.52 -3.46 -21.28
C ALA A 130 28.36 -3.46 -20.25
N SER A 131 28.45 -2.62 -19.21
CA SER A 131 27.37 -2.46 -18.23
C SER A 131 26.16 -1.77 -18.84
N PHE A 132 26.38 -0.72 -19.64
CA PHE A 132 25.30 -0.01 -20.33
C PHE A 132 24.58 -0.94 -21.31
N LEU A 133 25.33 -1.66 -22.15
CA LEU A 133 24.78 -2.60 -23.12
C LEU A 133 24.03 -3.76 -22.45
N GLY A 134 24.57 -4.30 -21.36
CA GLY A 134 23.87 -5.31 -20.53
C GLY A 134 22.56 -4.79 -19.94
N ILE A 135 22.53 -3.55 -19.45
CA ILE A 135 21.31 -2.91 -18.94
C ILE A 135 20.31 -2.65 -20.08
N THR A 136 20.75 -2.15 -21.24
CA THR A 136 19.88 -1.92 -22.40
C THR A 136 19.19 -3.22 -22.84
N ILE A 137 19.95 -4.32 -22.93
CA ILE A 137 19.39 -5.64 -23.25
C ILE A 137 18.43 -6.09 -22.15
N ALA A 138 18.78 -5.91 -20.87
CA ALA A 138 17.89 -6.24 -19.75
C ALA A 138 16.56 -5.50 -19.83
N VAL A 139 16.59 -4.18 -20.08
CA VAL A 139 15.39 -3.34 -20.26
C VAL A 139 14.54 -3.86 -21.42
N ILE A 140 15.14 -4.16 -22.58
CA ILE A 140 14.42 -4.68 -23.74
C ILE A 140 13.76 -6.01 -23.41
N LEU A 141 14.47 -6.94 -22.77
CA LEU A 141 13.94 -8.26 -22.40
C LEU A 141 12.80 -8.14 -21.37
N THR A 142 12.96 -7.27 -20.36
CA THR A 142 11.94 -7.02 -19.35
C THR A 142 10.70 -6.37 -19.96
N LEU A 143 10.84 -5.43 -20.90
CA LEU A 143 9.69 -4.77 -21.53
C LEU A 143 8.98 -5.65 -22.57
N LEU A 144 9.72 -6.44 -23.36
CA LEU A 144 9.14 -7.19 -24.49
C LEU A 144 8.71 -8.61 -24.14
N ILE A 145 9.45 -9.32 -23.28
CA ILE A 145 9.22 -10.76 -23.05
C ILE A 145 8.37 -10.99 -21.79
N PHE A 146 8.63 -10.23 -20.73
CA PHE A 146 7.88 -10.35 -19.46
C PHE A 146 7.57 -8.97 -18.89
N PRO A 147 6.61 -8.24 -19.49
CA PRO A 147 6.16 -6.96 -18.96
C PRO A 147 5.42 -7.22 -17.64
N ILE A 148 6.16 -7.20 -16.54
CA ILE A 148 5.59 -7.20 -15.19
C ILE A 148 5.94 -5.85 -14.58
N PHE A 149 4.95 -4.96 -14.54
CA PHE A 149 5.11 -3.61 -14.04
C PHE A 149 4.73 -3.53 -12.56
N ALA A 150 5.44 -2.71 -11.79
CA ALA A 150 5.10 -2.37 -10.42
C ALA A 150 3.71 -1.76 -10.33
N ILE A 151 3.28 -1.00 -11.34
CA ILE A 151 1.93 -0.41 -11.36
C ILE A 151 0.83 -1.48 -11.36
N ASP A 152 1.02 -2.60 -12.07
CA ASP A 152 0.02 -3.66 -12.15
C ASP A 152 -0.10 -4.38 -10.81
N LEU A 153 1.03 -4.65 -10.16
CA LEU A 153 1.04 -5.22 -8.81
C LEU A 153 0.56 -4.25 -7.75
N LEU A 154 0.82 -2.95 -7.92
CA LEU A 154 0.31 -1.93 -7.02
C LEU A 154 -1.22 -1.95 -7.05
N LYS A 155 -1.81 -2.03 -8.25
CA LYS A 155 -3.25 -2.15 -8.44
C LYS A 155 -3.82 -3.41 -7.79
N ASP A 156 -3.18 -4.57 -8.01
CA ASP A 156 -3.57 -5.85 -7.42
C ASP A 156 -3.47 -5.84 -5.88
N ASN A 157 -2.41 -5.24 -5.34
CA ASN A 157 -2.23 -5.08 -3.91
C ASN A 157 -3.28 -4.12 -3.31
N ILE A 158 -3.55 -2.98 -3.97
CA ILE A 158 -4.65 -2.07 -3.58
C ILE A 158 -5.99 -2.82 -3.52
N GLN A 159 -6.26 -3.67 -4.52
CA GLN A 159 -7.48 -4.48 -4.55
C GLN A 159 -7.56 -5.42 -3.35
N THR A 160 -6.46 -6.13 -3.08
CA THR A 160 -6.35 -7.09 -1.98
C THR A 160 -6.55 -6.40 -0.63
N THR A 161 -5.93 -5.24 -0.42
CA THR A 161 -6.12 -4.42 0.79
C THR A 161 -7.57 -4.03 1.00
N LEU A 162 -8.30 -3.62 -0.06
CA LEU A 162 -9.71 -3.27 0.05
C LEU A 162 -10.61 -4.46 0.36
N ILE A 163 -10.32 -5.63 -0.22
CA ILE A 163 -11.03 -6.88 0.07
C ILE A 163 -10.89 -7.24 1.55
N ILE A 164 -9.67 -7.14 2.09
CA ILE A 164 -9.39 -7.39 3.51
C ILE A 164 -10.14 -6.43 4.40
N CYS A 165 -10.12 -5.11 4.10
CA CYS A 165 -10.90 -4.13 4.87
C CYS A 165 -12.38 -4.55 4.95
N ARG A 166 -12.99 -4.99 3.84
CA ARG A 166 -14.37 -5.50 3.85
C ARG A 166 -14.53 -6.75 4.68
N GLN A 167 -13.59 -7.67 4.60
CA GLN A 167 -13.66 -8.91 5.37
C GLN A 167 -13.60 -8.62 6.87
N SER A 168 -12.75 -7.68 7.30
CA SER A 168 -12.71 -7.22 8.70
C SER A 168 -14.06 -6.66 9.15
N ILE A 169 -14.74 -5.88 8.30
CA ILE A 169 -16.05 -5.29 8.64
C ILE A 169 -17.14 -6.34 8.74
N ILE A 170 -17.16 -7.30 7.81
CA ILE A 170 -18.11 -8.42 7.85
C ILE A 170 -17.91 -9.22 9.13
N SER A 171 -16.65 -9.47 9.51
CA SER A 171 -16.33 -10.14 10.78
C SER A 171 -16.88 -9.33 11.96
N ILE A 172 -16.57 -8.04 12.07
CA ILE A 172 -17.09 -7.16 13.14
C ILE A 172 -18.63 -7.17 13.18
N HIS A 173 -19.30 -7.06 12.03
CA HIS A 173 -20.76 -7.08 11.96
C HIS A 173 -21.35 -8.42 12.39
N SER A 174 -20.74 -9.55 12.03
CA SER A 174 -21.23 -10.88 12.42
C SER A 174 -21.14 -11.12 13.93
N VAL A 175 -20.15 -10.51 14.58
CA VAL A 175 -19.96 -10.54 16.02
C VAL A 175 -21.03 -9.72 16.71
N TYR A 176 -21.27 -8.52 16.19
CA TYR A 176 -22.36 -7.66 16.63
C TYR A 176 -23.72 -8.36 16.54
N ASP A 177 -24.04 -8.96 15.39
CA ASP A 177 -25.33 -9.61 15.16
C ASP A 177 -25.56 -10.75 16.18
N LYS A 178 -24.51 -11.51 16.49
CA LYS A 178 -24.55 -12.57 17.52
C LYS A 178 -24.67 -12.03 18.94
N LEU A 179 -23.97 -10.96 19.29
CA LEU A 179 -23.97 -10.36 20.63
C LEU A 179 -25.37 -9.89 21.05
N PHE A 180 -26.13 -9.31 20.12
CA PHE A 180 -27.42 -8.70 20.45
C PHE A 180 -28.65 -9.57 20.16
N HIS A 181 -28.52 -10.65 19.38
CA HIS A 181 -29.63 -11.56 19.12
C HIS A 181 -29.84 -12.64 20.19
N HIS A 182 -28.95 -12.77 21.18
CA HIS A 182 -29.07 -13.76 22.26
C HIS A 182 -29.45 -13.14 23.61
N ASN A 183 -30.76 -12.95 23.80
CA ASN A 183 -31.34 -12.90 25.13
C ASN A 183 -31.50 -14.34 25.66
N ASP A 184 -31.14 -14.57 26.93
CA ASP A 184 -31.71 -15.60 27.83
C ASP A 184 -30.91 -16.87 28.25
N SER A 185 -29.57 -16.96 28.24
CA SER A 185 -28.91 -18.04 29.03
C SER A 185 -27.49 -17.80 29.55
N GLU A 186 -27.24 -18.19 30.82
CA GLU A 186 -25.94 -18.14 31.53
C GLU A 186 -24.84 -19.02 30.88
N GLU A 187 -25.19 -19.98 30.03
CA GLU A 187 -24.24 -20.80 29.25
C GLU A 187 -23.53 -19.98 28.13
N CYS A 188 -23.99 -18.75 27.89
CA CYS A 188 -23.53 -17.85 26.84
C CYS A 188 -22.26 -17.06 27.21
N CYS A 189 -22.10 -16.60 28.45
CA CYS A 189 -20.98 -15.72 28.83
C CYS A 189 -19.59 -16.37 28.62
N ILE A 190 -19.49 -17.68 28.86
CA ILE A 190 -18.24 -18.44 28.66
C ILE A 190 -17.94 -18.64 27.16
N ASN A 191 -18.96 -18.80 26.33
CA ASN A 191 -18.82 -18.92 24.87
C ASN A 191 -18.54 -17.58 24.20
N LEU A 192 -19.08 -16.48 24.74
CA LEU A 192 -18.83 -15.11 24.29
C LEU A 192 -17.38 -14.69 24.56
N GLU A 193 -16.84 -14.91 25.76
CA GLU A 193 -15.44 -14.56 26.07
C GLU A 193 -14.44 -15.36 25.20
N LEU A 194 -14.79 -16.60 24.85
CA LEU A 194 -14.01 -17.43 23.93
C LEU A 194 -14.14 -16.97 22.47
N GLU A 195 -15.33 -16.56 22.02
CA GLU A 195 -15.54 -15.97 20.70
C GLU A 195 -14.81 -14.61 20.60
N GLU A 196 -14.92 -13.74 21.61
CA GLU A 196 -14.23 -12.44 21.67
C GLU A 196 -12.71 -12.61 21.55
N LYS A 197 -12.10 -13.53 22.29
CA LYS A 197 -10.66 -13.83 22.12
C LYS A 197 -10.30 -14.37 20.74
N LYS A 198 -11.16 -15.19 20.12
CA LYS A 198 -10.94 -15.67 18.73
C LYS A 198 -11.02 -14.52 17.73
N ILE A 199 -11.94 -13.58 17.95
CA ILE A 199 -12.12 -12.40 17.12
C ILE A 199 -10.94 -11.44 17.30
N GLU A 200 -10.49 -11.21 18.53
CA GLU A 200 -9.32 -10.38 18.81
C GLU A 200 -8.06 -10.95 18.15
N LEU A 201 -7.88 -12.27 18.22
CA LEU A 201 -6.80 -12.97 17.49
C LEU A 201 -6.94 -12.81 15.97
N PHE A 202 -8.16 -12.97 15.43
CA PHE A 202 -8.43 -12.78 14.00
C PHE A 202 -8.14 -11.34 13.54
N ILE A 203 -8.60 -10.35 14.30
CA ILE A 203 -8.39 -8.92 14.00
C ILE A 203 -6.89 -8.58 14.07
N ASN A 204 -6.17 -9.12 15.06
CA ASN A 204 -4.72 -8.91 15.16
C ASN A 204 -3.94 -9.58 14.03
N ASP A 205 -4.37 -10.76 13.56
CA ASP A 205 -3.77 -11.42 12.40
C ASP A 205 -3.99 -10.61 11.12
N GLU A 206 -5.24 -10.19 10.87
CA GLU A 206 -5.61 -9.31 9.75
C GLU A 206 -4.87 -7.96 9.82
N ARG A 207 -4.64 -7.41 11.01
CA ARG A 207 -3.83 -6.20 11.21
C ARG A 207 -2.39 -6.40 10.75
N SER A 208 -1.76 -7.51 11.14
CA SER A 208 -0.39 -7.80 10.74
C SER A 208 -0.29 -7.95 9.21
N HIS A 209 -1.29 -8.60 8.61
CA HIS A 209 -1.41 -8.79 7.19
C HIS A 209 -1.62 -7.45 6.45
N PHE A 210 -2.52 -6.60 6.95
CA PHE A 210 -2.78 -5.26 6.42
C PHE A 210 -1.52 -4.38 6.46
N HIS A 211 -0.79 -4.35 7.58
CA HIS A 211 0.46 -3.61 7.68
C HIS A 211 1.50 -4.07 6.66
N ARG A 212 1.61 -5.38 6.43
CA ARG A 212 2.49 -5.93 5.40
C ARG A 212 2.07 -5.44 4.01
N LEU A 213 0.78 -5.48 3.67
CA LEU A 213 0.28 -5.03 2.38
C LEU A 213 0.52 -3.54 2.15
N ILE A 214 0.27 -2.69 3.16
CA ILE A 214 0.56 -1.26 3.09
C ILE A 214 2.04 -0.99 2.87
N SER A 215 2.93 -1.67 3.60
CA SER A 215 4.39 -1.52 3.40
C SER A 215 4.79 -1.91 1.96
N LEU A 216 4.13 -2.93 1.41
CA LEU A 216 4.33 -3.37 0.04
C LEU A 216 3.75 -2.36 -0.96
N GLN A 217 2.62 -1.71 -0.67
CA GLN A 217 2.09 -0.63 -1.52
C GLN A 217 3.05 0.56 -1.59
N GLN A 218 3.58 1.01 -0.46
CA GLN A 218 4.51 2.15 -0.42
C GLN A 218 5.77 1.88 -1.25
N THR A 219 6.35 0.69 -1.12
CA THR A 219 7.49 0.28 -1.94
C THR A 219 7.11 0.20 -3.42
N LEU A 220 5.96 -0.39 -3.77
CA LEU A 220 5.49 -0.45 -5.15
C LEU A 220 5.21 0.92 -5.76
N VAL A 221 4.73 1.91 -5.00
CA VAL A 221 4.56 3.29 -5.47
C VAL A 221 5.91 3.91 -5.85
N GLU A 222 6.94 3.69 -5.04
CA GLU A 222 8.30 4.14 -5.35
C GLU A 222 8.85 3.44 -6.59
N HIS A 223 8.68 2.12 -6.69
CA HIS A 223 9.11 1.36 -7.86
C HIS A 223 8.41 1.81 -9.14
N ALA A 224 7.09 2.00 -9.10
CA ALA A 224 6.29 2.49 -10.22
C ALA A 224 6.71 3.89 -10.68
N SER A 225 7.15 4.76 -9.76
CA SER A 225 7.67 6.10 -10.12
C SER A 225 8.99 6.08 -10.90
N LEU A 226 9.74 4.98 -10.82
CA LEU A 226 11.00 4.79 -11.51
C LEU A 226 10.84 4.07 -12.86
N GLU A 227 9.63 3.58 -13.17
CA GLU A 227 9.36 2.89 -14.43
C GLU A 227 9.36 3.89 -15.59
N PRO A 228 9.92 3.52 -16.75
CA PRO A 228 9.94 4.41 -17.90
C PRO A 228 8.52 4.60 -18.45
N THR A 229 8.04 5.85 -18.42
CA THR A 229 6.81 6.25 -19.12
C THR A 229 7.07 6.29 -20.63
N LEU A 230 7.05 5.13 -21.28
CA LEU A 230 7.15 5.04 -22.73
C LEU A 230 5.87 5.59 -23.37
N TRP A 231 5.98 6.20 -24.54
CA TRP A 231 4.87 6.84 -25.26
C TRP A 231 3.68 5.91 -25.58
N TRP A 232 3.90 4.59 -25.61
CA TRP A 232 2.86 3.56 -25.75
C TRP A 232 2.37 2.95 -24.42
N ILE A 233 3.03 3.24 -23.28
CA ILE A 233 2.69 2.85 -21.90
C ILE A 233 2.57 4.12 -21.05
N ASN A 234 1.98 5.19 -21.59
CA ASN A 234 1.76 6.40 -20.82
C ASN A 234 0.53 6.19 -19.92
N ASN A 235 0.72 5.53 -18.79
CA ASN A 235 -0.36 5.07 -17.91
C ASN A 235 -0.97 6.18 -17.05
N GLY A 236 -0.66 7.47 -17.27
CA GLY A 236 -1.16 8.55 -16.42
C GLY A 236 -0.79 8.39 -14.94
N PHE A 237 0.25 7.59 -14.63
CA PHE A 237 0.63 7.29 -13.26
C PHE A 237 1.11 8.55 -12.56
N SER A 238 0.50 8.84 -11.41
CA SER A 238 0.90 9.96 -10.57
C SER A 238 1.20 9.48 -9.17
N THR A 239 2.49 9.48 -8.83
CA THR A 239 3.00 9.10 -7.50
C THR A 239 2.27 9.85 -6.38
N LYS A 240 1.89 11.11 -6.61
CA LYS A 240 1.15 11.94 -5.65
C LYS A 240 -0.24 11.37 -5.35
N PHE A 241 -1.00 10.96 -6.37
CA PHE A 241 -2.35 10.44 -6.15
C PHE A 241 -2.33 9.05 -5.54
N TYR A 242 -1.40 8.18 -5.97
CA TYR A 242 -1.27 6.84 -5.40
C TYR A 242 -0.73 6.84 -3.96
N SER A 243 0.13 7.80 -3.58
CA SER A 243 0.54 7.96 -2.18
C SER A 243 -0.60 8.47 -1.29
N ILE A 244 -1.41 9.42 -1.79
CA ILE A 244 -2.63 9.88 -1.10
C ILE A 244 -3.62 8.72 -0.93
N LEU A 245 -3.82 7.91 -1.97
CA LEU A 245 -4.69 6.73 -1.94
C LEU A 245 -4.25 5.74 -0.85
N SER A 246 -2.96 5.40 -0.81
CA SER A 246 -2.41 4.49 0.21
C SER A 246 -2.59 5.06 1.63
N GLN A 247 -2.36 6.37 1.81
CA GLN A 247 -2.57 7.03 3.10
C GLN A 247 -4.04 7.00 3.53
N GLN A 248 -4.97 7.27 2.59
CA GLN A 248 -6.39 7.21 2.86
C GLN A 248 -6.87 5.80 3.24
N GLN A 249 -6.29 4.75 2.64
CA GLN A 249 -6.57 3.37 3.05
C GLN A 249 -6.13 3.08 4.49
N ILE A 250 -4.96 3.58 4.89
CA ILE A 250 -4.47 3.48 6.27
C ILE A 250 -5.43 4.19 7.22
N ASP A 251 -5.84 5.41 6.89
CA ASP A 251 -6.72 6.21 7.73
C ASP A 251 -8.11 5.57 7.87
N THR A 252 -8.63 5.01 6.77
CA THR A 252 -9.88 4.22 6.76
C THR A 252 -9.79 3.02 7.71
N TYR A 253 -8.68 2.26 7.66
CA TYR A 253 -8.48 1.11 8.52
C TYR A 253 -8.31 1.49 10.00
N ARG A 254 -7.57 2.57 10.29
CA ARG A 254 -7.42 3.11 11.65
C ARG A 254 -8.76 3.50 12.25
N MET A 255 -9.60 4.19 11.47
CA MET A 255 -10.93 4.60 11.93
C MET A 255 -11.83 3.39 12.17
N LEU A 256 -11.74 2.35 11.34
CA LEU A 256 -12.46 1.11 11.57
C LEU A 256 -12.08 0.46 12.91
N HIS A 257 -10.79 0.44 13.22
CA HIS A 257 -10.31 -0.07 14.51
C HIS A 257 -10.78 0.79 15.69
N SER A 258 -10.78 2.12 15.55
CA SER A 258 -11.31 3.01 16.60
C SER A 258 -12.79 2.77 16.86
N ILE A 259 -13.57 2.46 15.82
CA ILE A 259 -14.99 2.09 15.95
C ILE A 259 -15.11 0.76 16.70
N ASP A 260 -14.31 -0.25 16.36
CA ASP A 260 -14.28 -1.56 17.03
C ASP A 260 -13.93 -1.44 18.53
N GLU A 261 -12.88 -0.68 18.87
CA GLU A 261 -12.49 -0.46 20.27
C GLU A 261 -13.56 0.30 21.06
N ALA A 262 -14.21 1.31 20.46
CA ALA A 262 -15.30 2.02 21.11
C ALA A 262 -16.51 1.10 21.34
N LEU A 263 -16.78 0.19 20.41
CA LEU A 263 -17.86 -0.78 20.51
C LEU A 263 -17.60 -1.82 21.60
N LEU A 264 -16.38 -2.36 21.70
CA LEU A 264 -16.00 -3.29 22.76
C LEU A 264 -16.20 -2.66 24.15
N ARG A 265 -15.82 -1.38 24.32
CA ARG A 265 -16.07 -0.65 25.57
C ARG A 265 -17.56 -0.52 25.87
N ILE A 266 -18.39 -0.21 24.87
CA ILE A 266 -19.85 -0.15 25.05
C ILE A 266 -20.40 -1.52 25.47
N ASN A 267 -19.83 -2.62 24.96
CA ASN A 267 -20.22 -3.98 25.34
C ASN A 267 -19.84 -4.33 26.78
N GLU A 268 -18.66 -3.92 27.26
CA GLU A 268 -18.27 -4.11 28.67
C GLU A 268 -19.29 -3.48 29.63
N PHE A 269 -19.96 -2.41 29.21
CA PHE A 269 -21.03 -1.76 29.96
C PHE A 269 -22.43 -2.34 29.69
N SER A 270 -22.60 -3.32 28.79
CA SER A 270 -23.93 -3.84 28.41
C SER A 270 -24.69 -4.47 29.59
N ASN A 271 -23.98 -5.19 30.48
CA ASN A 271 -24.56 -5.73 31.73
C ASN A 271 -25.08 -4.64 32.67
N ILE A 272 -24.42 -3.47 32.72
CA ILE A 272 -24.85 -2.31 33.51
C ILE A 272 -26.06 -1.63 32.85
N ILE A 273 -26.05 -1.61 31.51
CA ILE A 273 -27.11 -1.04 30.68
C ILE A 273 -28.41 -1.88 30.73
N GLU A 274 -28.30 -3.21 30.81
CA GLU A 274 -29.43 -4.13 30.99
C GLU A 274 -30.05 -4.00 32.40
N HIS A 275 -29.21 -3.77 33.42
CA HIS A 275 -29.68 -3.44 34.77
C HIS A 275 -30.41 -2.09 34.84
N LEU A 276 -29.97 -1.12 34.02
CA LEU A 276 -30.62 0.18 33.81
C LEU A 276 -31.99 0.05 33.10
N GLN A 277 -32.15 -0.91 32.18
CA GLN A 277 -33.45 -1.18 31.53
C GLN A 277 -34.53 -1.64 32.52
N LEU A 278 -34.16 -2.45 33.52
CA LEU A 278 -35.10 -2.98 34.50
C LEU A 278 -35.54 -1.95 35.54
N THR A 279 -34.76 -0.88 35.74
CA THR A 279 -34.97 0.09 36.84
C THR A 279 -35.43 1.47 36.38
N ALA A 280 -35.15 1.89 35.15
CA ALA A 280 -35.70 3.13 34.59
C ALA A 280 -37.10 2.87 33.99
N ALA A 281 -38.14 3.48 34.55
CA ALA A 281 -39.54 3.35 34.14
C ALA A 281 -39.89 3.94 32.73
N GLY A 282 -38.96 3.89 31.78
CA GLY A 282 -39.11 4.40 30.41
C GLY A 282 -38.37 3.50 29.41
N GLY A 283 -38.83 2.25 29.27
CA GLY A 283 -38.18 1.15 28.55
C GLY A 283 -38.02 1.25 27.02
N ASN A 284 -37.85 2.45 26.46
CA ASN A 284 -37.74 2.64 25.00
C ASN A 284 -36.36 3.10 24.50
N PHE A 285 -35.39 3.40 25.38
CA PHE A 285 -34.11 3.96 24.94
C PHE A 285 -33.17 2.89 24.34
N LEU A 286 -32.99 1.76 25.02
CA LEU A 286 -32.08 0.69 24.58
C LEU A 286 -32.50 -0.06 23.31
N PRO A 287 -33.77 -0.46 23.15
CA PRO A 287 -34.21 -1.14 21.92
C PRO A 287 -34.02 -0.26 20.68
N ASN A 288 -34.15 1.07 20.85
CA ASN A 288 -33.87 2.04 19.80
C ASN A 288 -32.37 2.20 19.55
N PHE A 289 -31.54 2.22 20.60
CA PHE A 289 -30.09 2.32 20.47
C PHE A 289 -29.47 1.12 19.74
N HIS A 290 -29.88 -0.10 20.10
CA HIS A 290 -29.45 -1.32 19.40
C HIS A 290 -29.84 -1.25 17.92
N LYS A 291 -31.09 -0.90 17.62
CA LYS A 291 -31.56 -0.75 16.24
C LYS A 291 -30.75 0.32 15.48
N GLU A 292 -30.46 1.46 16.10
CA GLU A 292 -29.65 2.53 15.51
C GLU A 292 -28.21 2.06 15.22
N LEU A 293 -27.58 1.30 16.13
CA LEU A 293 -26.25 0.73 15.90
C LEU A 293 -26.27 -0.31 14.76
N SER A 294 -27.27 -1.19 14.72
CA SER A 294 -27.43 -2.23 13.69
C SER A 294 -27.64 -1.60 12.31
N ASP A 295 -28.52 -0.60 12.24
CA ASP A 295 -28.79 0.15 11.02
C ASP A 295 -27.54 0.90 10.56
N LEU A 296 -26.76 1.46 11.49
CA LEU A 296 -25.47 2.10 11.18
C LEU A 296 -24.45 1.10 10.63
N THR A 297 -24.29 -0.07 11.24
CA THR A 297 -23.37 -1.10 10.72
C THR A 297 -23.79 -1.58 9.33
N LYS A 298 -25.10 -1.76 9.09
CA LYS A 298 -25.63 -2.12 7.77
C LYS A 298 -25.37 -1.03 6.73
N GLN A 299 -25.53 0.24 7.09
CA GLN A 299 -25.25 1.37 6.20
C GLN A 299 -23.76 1.51 5.90
N LEU A 300 -22.89 1.33 6.89
CA LEU A 300 -21.45 1.25 6.69
C LEU A 300 -21.12 0.12 5.72
N LEU A 301 -21.63 -1.09 5.96
CA LEU A 301 -21.41 -2.25 5.09
C LEU A 301 -21.90 -1.99 3.65
N HIS A 302 -23.05 -1.32 3.49
CA HIS A 302 -23.56 -0.92 2.19
C HIS A 302 -22.63 0.08 1.48
N CYS A 303 -22.13 1.09 2.20
CA CYS A 303 -21.14 2.03 1.66
C CYS A 303 -19.87 1.30 1.20
N PHE A 304 -19.35 0.38 2.01
CA PHE A 304 -18.19 -0.45 1.65
C PHE A 304 -18.45 -1.36 0.45
N HIS A 305 -19.65 -1.92 0.33
CA HIS A 305 -20.03 -2.74 -0.81
C HIS A 305 -20.08 -1.91 -2.10
N ILE A 306 -20.71 -0.72 -2.07
CA ILE A 306 -20.70 0.22 -3.20
C ILE A 306 -19.26 0.56 -3.58
N TRP A 307 -18.42 0.82 -2.58
CA TRP A 307 -17.01 1.11 -2.74
C TRP A 307 -16.23 0.00 -3.44
N ILE A 308 -16.32 -1.22 -2.94
CA ILE A 308 -15.60 -2.35 -3.50
C ILE A 308 -16.14 -2.68 -4.88
N SER A 309 -17.44 -2.57 -5.10
CA SER A 309 -18.02 -2.70 -6.43
C SER A 309 -17.47 -1.63 -7.38
N TYR A 310 -17.34 -0.38 -6.93
CA TYR A 310 -16.74 0.72 -7.70
C TYR A 310 -15.29 0.42 -8.04
N PHE A 311 -14.45 0.12 -7.04
CA PHE A 311 -13.03 -0.22 -7.21
C PHE A 311 -12.81 -1.45 -8.09
N THR A 312 -13.53 -2.54 -7.83
CA THR A 312 -13.41 -3.79 -8.60
C THR A 312 -13.83 -3.54 -10.05
N SER A 313 -14.90 -2.77 -10.28
CA SER A 313 -15.35 -2.40 -11.62
C SER A 313 -14.35 -1.50 -12.35
N SER A 314 -13.74 -0.53 -11.65
CA SER A 314 -12.72 0.35 -12.21
C SER A 314 -11.46 -0.43 -12.59
N GLN A 315 -10.98 -1.34 -11.72
CA GLN A 315 -9.71 -2.05 -11.93
C GLN A 315 -9.81 -3.22 -12.91
N THR A 316 -10.81 -4.11 -12.78
CA THR A 316 -10.94 -5.28 -13.68
C THR A 316 -11.16 -4.87 -15.13
N ARG A 317 -11.90 -3.78 -15.37
CA ARG A 317 -12.18 -3.30 -16.73
C ARG A 317 -11.08 -2.40 -17.29
N PHE A 318 -10.39 -1.62 -16.46
CA PHE A 318 -9.17 -0.92 -16.88
C PHE A 318 -8.09 -1.92 -17.31
N TYR A 319 -7.89 -2.99 -16.54
CA TYR A 319 -7.00 -4.10 -16.90
C TYR A 319 -7.41 -4.79 -18.22
N GLN A 320 -8.71 -4.98 -18.45
CA GLN A 320 -9.22 -5.53 -19.72
C GLN A 320 -9.06 -4.56 -20.90
N ILE A 321 -9.30 -3.27 -20.72
CA ILE A 321 -9.15 -2.21 -21.75
C ILE A 321 -7.68 -2.03 -22.16
N PHE A 322 -6.77 -2.27 -21.22
CA PHE A 322 -5.33 -2.22 -21.45
C PHE A 322 -4.82 -3.48 -22.16
N ARG A 323 -5.42 -4.65 -21.90
CA ARG A 323 -4.96 -5.96 -22.41
C ARG A 323 -5.70 -6.45 -23.67
N GLN A 324 -6.87 -5.94 -24.03
CA GLN A 324 -7.63 -6.35 -25.22
C GLN A 324 -7.71 -5.27 -26.32
N CYS A 325 -7.63 -5.75 -27.56
CA CYS A 325 -7.53 -5.00 -28.81
C CYS A 325 -8.56 -3.87 -29.01
N ILE A 326 -8.10 -2.89 -29.78
CA ILE A 326 -8.63 -1.54 -30.12
C ILE A 326 -10.10 -1.47 -30.58
N PHE A 327 -10.75 -2.58 -30.96
CA PHE A 327 -11.95 -2.52 -31.82
C PHE A 327 -13.31 -2.39 -31.09
N SER A 328 -13.38 -2.66 -29.77
CA SER A 328 -14.64 -2.56 -28.99
C SER A 328 -14.67 -1.38 -27.99
N ARG A 329 -13.72 -0.43 -28.08
CA ARG A 329 -13.50 0.59 -27.04
C ARG A 329 -14.65 1.58 -26.87
N LYS A 330 -15.24 2.12 -27.95
CA LYS A 330 -16.16 3.27 -27.87
C LYS A 330 -17.42 3.04 -27.04
N LYS A 331 -18.14 1.94 -27.29
CA LYS A 331 -19.45 1.70 -26.68
C LYS A 331 -19.37 1.22 -25.22
N LEU A 332 -18.24 0.62 -24.83
CA LEU A 332 -17.98 0.19 -23.45
C LEU A 332 -17.71 1.41 -22.55
N ILE A 333 -16.90 2.35 -23.04
CA ILE A 333 -16.40 3.51 -22.29
C ILE A 333 -17.52 4.47 -21.84
N GLU A 334 -18.53 4.72 -22.67
CA GLU A 334 -19.64 5.64 -22.34
C GLU A 334 -20.64 5.05 -21.33
N SER A 335 -20.94 3.75 -21.46
CA SER A 335 -21.72 3.01 -20.46
C SER A 335 -20.99 2.86 -19.13
N ASP A 336 -19.67 2.83 -19.14
CA ASP A 336 -18.86 2.66 -17.93
C ASP A 336 -18.70 3.99 -17.18
N LEU A 337 -18.49 5.12 -17.87
CA LEU A 337 -18.41 6.44 -17.23
C LEU A 337 -19.71 6.78 -16.49
N THR A 338 -20.85 6.58 -17.17
CA THR A 338 -22.17 6.81 -16.58
C THR A 338 -22.45 5.89 -15.37
N LYS A 339 -21.96 4.66 -15.40
CA LYS A 339 -22.06 3.73 -14.27
C LYS A 339 -21.16 4.18 -13.10
N HIS A 340 -19.94 4.65 -13.38
CA HIS A 340 -19.02 5.15 -12.36
C HIS A 340 -19.54 6.42 -11.69
N GLU A 341 -20.03 7.39 -12.48
CA GLU A 341 -20.64 8.61 -11.98
C GLU A 341 -21.87 8.30 -11.12
N LYS A 342 -22.71 7.36 -11.58
CA LYS A 342 -23.84 6.88 -10.78
C LYS A 342 -23.42 6.27 -9.44
N CYS A 343 -22.43 5.37 -9.43
CA CYS A 343 -21.93 4.80 -8.18
C CYS A 343 -21.36 5.85 -7.21
N LEU A 344 -20.72 6.91 -7.74
CA LEU A 344 -20.23 8.00 -6.91
C LEU A 344 -21.37 8.83 -6.33
N ILE A 345 -22.40 9.13 -7.11
CA ILE A 345 -23.61 9.82 -6.64
C ILE A 345 -24.31 8.98 -5.56
N ASP A 346 -24.47 7.68 -5.80
CA ASP A 346 -25.08 6.75 -4.84
C ASP A 346 -24.25 6.71 -3.53
N LEU A 347 -22.92 6.71 -3.64
CA LEU A 347 -22.02 6.78 -2.48
C LEU A 347 -22.17 8.10 -1.72
N GLN A 348 -22.17 9.25 -2.41
CA GLN A 348 -22.35 10.56 -1.78
C GLN A 348 -23.68 10.63 -1.03
N GLN A 349 -24.75 10.12 -1.65
CA GLN A 349 -26.07 10.06 -1.01
C GLN A 349 -26.07 9.16 0.22
N ALA A 350 -25.45 7.98 0.14
CA ALA A 350 -25.33 7.06 1.27
C ALA A 350 -24.54 7.67 2.43
N VAL A 351 -23.41 8.32 2.13
CA VAL A 351 -22.59 8.99 3.15
C VAL A 351 -23.34 10.16 3.80
N HIS A 352 -24.01 10.99 3.01
CA HIS A 352 -24.80 12.11 3.53
C HIS A 352 -25.97 11.63 4.39
N CYS A 353 -26.62 10.52 4.01
CA CYS A 353 -27.67 9.90 4.80
C CYS A 353 -27.13 9.40 6.14
N LEU A 354 -26.00 8.68 6.12
CA LEU A 354 -25.31 8.18 7.32
C LEU A 354 -24.93 9.32 8.27
N GLN A 355 -24.33 10.40 7.75
CA GLN A 355 -23.96 11.57 8.55
C GLN A 355 -25.16 12.23 9.23
N ASN A 356 -26.25 12.44 8.48
CA ASN A 356 -27.44 13.09 9.02
C ASN A 356 -28.14 12.24 10.08
N GLN A 357 -28.29 10.93 9.83
CA GLN A 357 -28.90 10.03 10.80
C GLN A 357 -28.07 9.92 12.07
N HIS A 358 -26.74 9.85 11.92
CA HIS A 358 -25.85 9.78 13.07
C HIS A 358 -25.84 11.06 13.89
N GLN A 359 -25.87 12.23 13.21
CA GLN A 359 -26.01 13.52 13.88
C GLN A 359 -27.34 13.64 14.62
N GLU A 360 -28.43 13.13 14.02
CA GLU A 360 -29.75 13.14 14.65
C GLU A 360 -29.81 12.22 15.87
N GLY A 361 -29.27 11.00 15.79
CA GLY A 361 -29.15 10.07 16.93
C GLY A 361 -28.34 10.68 18.08
N PHE A 362 -27.20 11.30 17.75
CA PHE A 362 -26.39 12.01 18.74
C PHE A 362 -27.13 13.18 19.38
N ASN A 363 -27.82 14.02 18.60
CA ASN A 363 -28.61 15.13 19.12
C ASN A 363 -29.75 14.65 20.04
N ARG A 364 -30.40 13.52 19.73
CA ARG A 364 -31.43 12.92 20.58
C ARG A 364 -30.86 12.44 21.91
N LEU A 365 -29.70 11.78 21.88
CA LEU A 365 -29.01 11.32 23.07
C LEU A 365 -28.58 12.51 23.94
N LEU A 366 -27.98 13.54 23.34
CA LEU A 366 -27.54 14.75 24.03
C LEU A 366 -28.71 15.53 24.64
N LYS A 367 -29.83 15.62 23.91
CA LYS A 367 -31.08 16.21 24.42
C LYS A 367 -31.61 15.42 25.62
N TYR A 368 -31.64 14.09 25.55
CA TYR A 368 -32.06 13.25 26.67
C TYR A 368 -31.17 13.49 27.90
N TYR A 369 -29.85 13.58 27.73
CA TYR A 369 -28.92 13.91 28.80
C TYR A 369 -29.16 15.31 29.39
N PHE A 370 -29.35 16.33 28.55
CA PHE A 370 -29.60 17.69 29.02
C PHE A 370 -30.95 17.84 29.72
N ASP A 371 -32.02 17.28 29.15
CA ASP A 371 -33.38 17.34 29.72
C ASP A 371 -33.35 16.72 31.14
N ARG A 372 -32.67 15.58 31.32
CA ARG A 372 -32.47 14.95 32.64
C ARG A 372 -31.60 15.76 33.60
N LEU A 373 -30.53 16.40 33.11
CA LEU A 373 -29.69 17.29 33.93
C LEU A 373 -30.48 18.50 34.45
N THR A 374 -31.41 19.03 33.65
CA THR A 374 -32.23 20.18 34.02
C THR A 374 -33.39 19.85 34.98
N GLU A 375 -33.83 18.60 35.05
CA GLU A 375 -34.95 18.18 35.90
C GLU A 375 -34.60 18.06 37.40
N CYS A 376 -33.35 18.34 37.82
CA CYS A 376 -32.96 18.40 39.24
C CYS A 376 -33.29 17.15 40.06
N GLU A 377 -33.38 15.96 39.44
CA GLU A 377 -33.16 14.72 40.17
C GLU A 377 -31.69 14.71 40.57
N SER A 378 -31.42 14.82 41.88
CA SER A 378 -30.08 14.86 42.46
C SER A 378 -29.09 13.97 41.72
N CYS A 379 -27.96 14.52 41.25
CA CYS A 379 -26.93 13.79 40.49
C CYS A 379 -26.42 12.49 41.16
N SER A 380 -26.75 12.25 42.44
CA SER A 380 -26.49 10.98 43.13
C SER A 380 -27.37 9.80 42.68
N THR A 381 -28.41 10.02 41.88
CA THR A 381 -29.34 8.97 41.39
C THR A 381 -29.45 8.92 39.87
N PHE A 382 -28.56 9.63 39.16
CA PHE A 382 -28.61 9.77 37.70
C PHE A 382 -28.51 8.42 36.97
N VAL A 383 -27.81 7.47 37.60
CA VAL A 383 -27.93 6.02 37.43
C VAL A 383 -27.91 5.44 38.83
N PRO A 384 -28.99 4.82 39.36
CA PRO A 384 -28.99 4.38 40.76
C PRO A 384 -27.95 3.29 41.09
N TYR A 385 -27.19 2.81 40.08
CA TYR A 385 -26.29 1.66 40.16
C TYR A 385 -24.96 1.79 39.40
N ALA A 386 -24.60 2.98 38.87
CA ALA A 386 -23.33 3.19 38.17
C ALA A 386 -22.61 4.38 38.82
N ASN A 387 -21.34 4.23 39.15
CA ASN A 387 -20.52 5.32 39.68
C ASN A 387 -20.43 6.45 38.63
N SER A 388 -20.23 7.71 39.03
CA SER A 388 -20.10 8.86 38.11
C SER A 388 -19.15 8.59 36.94
N ASP A 389 -18.09 7.82 37.22
CA ASP A 389 -17.03 7.49 36.28
C ASP A 389 -17.49 6.53 35.15
N GLU A 390 -18.52 5.72 35.39
CA GLU A 390 -19.06 4.76 34.40
C GLU A 390 -20.01 5.44 33.40
N ALA A 391 -20.86 6.36 33.88
CA ALA A 391 -21.73 7.15 33.01
C ALA A 391 -20.90 8.08 32.09
N ASP A 392 -19.85 8.70 32.64
CA ASP A 392 -18.90 9.49 31.86
C ASP A 392 -18.16 8.63 30.82
N SER A 393 -17.82 7.38 31.17
CA SER A 393 -17.17 6.45 30.24
C SER A 393 -18.06 6.06 29.06
N ILE A 394 -19.37 5.85 29.27
CA ILE A 394 -20.32 5.56 28.19
C ILE A 394 -20.48 6.77 27.26
N VAL A 395 -20.60 7.98 27.81
CA VAL A 395 -20.69 9.22 27.02
C VAL A 395 -19.41 9.44 26.21
N ILE A 396 -18.24 9.22 26.82
CA ILE A 396 -16.94 9.31 26.15
C ILE A 396 -16.83 8.27 25.02
N ALA A 397 -17.24 7.03 25.25
CA ALA A 397 -17.23 5.98 24.24
C ALA A 397 -18.16 6.32 23.07
N TYR A 398 -19.37 6.83 23.35
CA TYR A 398 -20.31 7.24 22.32
C TYR A 398 -19.83 8.46 21.52
N TYR A 399 -19.22 9.44 22.20
CA TYR A 399 -18.60 10.58 21.52
C TYR A 399 -17.41 10.16 20.65
N ALA A 400 -16.58 9.24 21.14
CA ALA A 400 -15.47 8.67 20.37
C ALA A 400 -15.97 7.89 19.15
N MET A 401 -17.07 7.14 19.29
CA MET A 401 -17.72 6.45 18.18
C MET A 401 -18.28 7.45 17.15
N HIS A 402 -18.98 8.50 17.59
CA HIS A 402 -19.49 9.56 16.71
C HIS A 402 -18.39 10.27 15.93
N TYR A 403 -17.33 10.67 16.63
CA TYR A 403 -16.19 11.30 16.02
C TYR A 403 -15.52 10.37 15.00
N SER A 404 -15.34 9.09 15.34
CA SER A 404 -14.72 8.10 14.46
C SER A 404 -15.55 7.83 13.21
N ILE A 405 -16.88 7.74 13.32
CA ILE A 405 -17.80 7.57 12.18
C ILE A 405 -17.78 8.82 11.29
N THR A 406 -17.77 10.01 11.89
CA THR A 406 -17.70 11.27 11.13
C THR A 406 -16.39 11.39 10.35
N GLN A 407 -15.27 11.09 11.00
CA GLN A 407 -13.96 11.05 10.34
C GLN A 407 -13.89 9.96 9.25
N PHE A 408 -14.48 8.80 9.52
CA PHE A 408 -14.57 7.68 8.58
C PHE A 408 -15.33 8.10 7.31
N THR A 409 -16.50 8.70 7.46
CA THR A 409 -17.31 9.17 6.32
C THR A 409 -16.59 10.22 5.49
N GLN A 410 -15.90 11.16 6.12
CA GLN A 410 -15.12 12.17 5.42
C GLN A 410 -13.93 11.56 4.67
N THR A 411 -13.21 10.64 5.30
CA THR A 411 -12.09 9.92 4.67
C THR A 411 -12.58 9.09 3.49
N ALA A 412 -13.71 8.39 3.63
CA ALA A 412 -14.33 7.64 2.54
C ALA A 412 -14.76 8.56 1.37
N LEU A 413 -15.29 9.76 1.62
CA LEU A 413 -15.57 10.67 0.51
C LEU A 413 -14.29 11.13 -0.20
N THR A 414 -13.26 11.51 0.56
CA THR A 414 -11.98 11.96 -0.04
C THR A 414 -11.29 10.87 -0.84
N LEU A 415 -11.36 9.61 -0.39
CA LEU A 415 -10.81 8.47 -1.11
C LEU A 415 -11.61 8.21 -2.40
N GLY A 416 -12.94 8.32 -2.39
CA GLY A 416 -13.76 8.26 -3.60
C GLY A 416 -13.35 9.28 -4.66
N TYR A 417 -13.16 10.55 -4.27
CA TYR A 417 -12.69 11.60 -5.19
C TYR A 417 -11.27 11.34 -5.71
N THR A 418 -10.39 10.79 -4.86
CA THR A 418 -9.00 10.49 -5.25
C THR A 418 -8.97 9.39 -6.32
N VAL A 419 -9.80 8.37 -6.19
CA VAL A 419 -9.92 7.29 -7.17
C VAL A 419 -10.50 7.80 -8.48
N GLN A 420 -11.53 8.65 -8.43
CA GLN A 420 -12.06 9.28 -9.62
C GLN A 420 -11.00 10.13 -10.33
N ALA A 421 -10.23 10.93 -9.59
CA ALA A 421 -9.14 11.72 -10.15
C ALA A 421 -8.05 10.85 -10.80
N ILE A 422 -7.70 9.71 -10.18
CA ILE A 422 -6.80 8.71 -10.79
C ILE A 422 -7.42 8.17 -12.07
N PHE A 423 -8.69 7.77 -12.05
CA PHE A 423 -9.38 7.27 -13.23
C PHE A 423 -9.39 8.30 -14.37
N GLU A 424 -9.71 9.55 -14.08
CA GLU A 424 -9.65 10.65 -15.04
C GLU A 424 -8.23 10.86 -15.57
N LEU A 425 -7.19 10.82 -14.73
CA LEU A 425 -5.79 10.94 -15.18
C LEU A 425 -5.33 9.79 -16.08
N GLU A 426 -5.71 8.56 -15.74
CA GLU A 426 -5.34 7.39 -16.54
C GLU A 426 -6.11 7.31 -17.86
N THR A 427 -7.32 7.87 -17.90
CA THR A 427 -8.19 7.81 -19.09
C THR A 427 -8.17 9.08 -19.92
N THR A 428 -7.75 10.23 -19.40
CA THR A 428 -7.79 11.53 -20.10
C THR A 428 -7.02 11.49 -21.41
N HIS A 429 -5.93 10.71 -21.52
CA HIS A 429 -5.19 10.58 -22.78
C HIS A 429 -5.95 9.80 -23.87
N LEU A 430 -6.87 8.92 -23.47
CA LEU A 430 -7.81 8.22 -24.35
C LEU A 430 -9.05 9.09 -24.68
N TYR A 431 -9.45 9.96 -23.74
CA TYR A 431 -10.61 10.85 -23.91
C TYR A 431 -10.28 12.12 -24.69
N ARG A 432 -9.06 12.66 -24.63
CA ARG A 432 -8.69 13.93 -25.31
C ARG A 432 -8.73 13.87 -26.85
N SER A 433 -8.80 12.68 -27.44
CA SER A 433 -8.99 12.50 -28.89
C SER A 433 -10.46 12.44 -29.30
N PHE A 434 -11.38 12.50 -28.34
CA PHE A 434 -12.80 12.81 -28.54
C PHE A 434 -13.04 14.26 -28.18
#